data_AF-A0A2U1TAH4-F1
#
_entry.id   AF-A0A2U1TAH4-F1
#
_cell.length_a   1.000
_cell.length_b   1.000
_cell.length_c   1.000
_cell.angle_alpha   90.00
_cell.angle_beta   90.00
_cell.angle_gamma   90.00
#
_symmetry.space_group_name_H-M   'P 1'
#
loop_
_entity.id
_entity.type
_entity.pdbx_description
1 polymer ?
#
loop_
_entity_poly.entity_id
_entity_poly.type
_entity_poly.pdbx_seq_one_letter_code
_entity_poly.pdbx_strand_id
1 'polypeptide(L)'
;MTQRPALPELYERMVEAELTEIHPWALLLGDKWEHRATHIEEVFPGWEIVPFARRTDNDDVACWDGHRVVLIDDYDLMRDNGVVRRHVMREYPSMDEWLHTAVQDFIEFGPL
;
A
#
# COMPACT_ATOMS: atom_id res chain seq x y z
N MET A 1 17.17 -15.31 0.35
CA MET A 1 16.69 -14.11 1.06
C MET A 1 16.36 -13.11 -0.01
N THR A 2 15.08 -12.87 -0.23
CA THR A 2 14.62 -11.95 -1.25
C THR A 2 14.64 -10.54 -0.67
N GLN A 3 15.39 -9.64 -1.30
CA GLN A 3 15.54 -8.27 -0.81
C GLN A 3 14.28 -7.48 -1.17
N ARG A 4 13.59 -6.92 -0.17
CA ARG A 4 12.45 -6.03 -0.43
C ARG A 4 12.93 -4.79 -1.21
N PRO A 5 12.15 -4.30 -2.18
CA PRO A 5 12.51 -3.07 -2.88
C PRO A 5 12.57 -1.90 -1.90
N ALA A 6 13.53 -1.00 -2.11
CA ALA A 6 13.54 0.28 -1.40
C ALA A 6 12.34 1.12 -1.85
N LEU A 7 11.74 1.87 -0.92
CA LEU A 7 10.70 2.83 -1.26
C LEU A 7 11.30 4.00 -2.04
N PRO A 8 10.56 4.61 -2.99
CA PRO A 8 10.98 5.84 -3.66
C PRO A 8 11.25 6.98 -2.66
N GLU A 9 12.17 7.88 -3.00
CA GLU A 9 12.52 9.07 -2.20
C GLU A 9 11.29 9.94 -1.84
N LEU A 10 10.23 9.87 -2.65
CA LEU A 10 8.98 10.57 -2.37
C LEU A 10 8.36 10.14 -1.02
N TYR A 11 8.51 8.88 -0.60
CA TYR A 11 8.01 8.42 0.69
C TYR A 11 8.65 9.19 1.85
N GLU A 12 9.99 9.28 1.87
CA GLU A 12 10.72 10.02 2.90
C GLU A 12 10.33 11.50 2.89
N ARG A 13 10.21 12.11 1.70
CA ARG A 13 9.75 13.49 1.56
C ARG A 13 8.34 13.73 2.12
N MET A 14 7.41 12.78 1.96
CA MET A 14 6.06 12.89 2.55
C MET A 14 6.13 12.83 4.08
N VAL A 15 6.96 11.95 4.64
CA VAL A 15 7.16 11.84 6.09
C VAL A 15 7.77 13.12 6.66
N GLU A 16 8.82 13.65 6.03
CA GLU A 16 9.48 14.91 6.44
C GLU A 16 8.54 16.12 6.37
N ALA A 17 7.63 16.14 5.40
CA ALA A 17 6.64 17.20 5.23
C ALA A 17 5.40 17.05 6.13
N GLU A 18 5.38 16.06 7.03
CA GLU A 18 4.22 15.69 7.84
C GLU A 18 2.96 15.36 7.02
N LEU A 19 3.13 14.97 5.76
CA LEU A 19 2.06 14.52 4.86
C LEU A 19 1.76 13.03 5.12
N THR A 20 1.43 12.71 6.37
CA THR A 20 1.29 11.33 6.86
C THR A 20 -0.16 10.89 7.00
N GLU A 21 -1.11 11.82 7.12
CA GLU A 21 -2.54 11.57 7.23
C GLU A 21 -3.27 12.38 6.13
N ILE A 22 -3.53 11.72 5.00
CA ILE A 22 -4.22 12.25 3.81
C ILE A 22 -5.56 11.52 3.69
N HIS A 23 -6.43 11.66 4.70
CA HIS A 23 -7.66 10.85 4.81
C HIS A 23 -8.44 10.79 3.48
N PRO A 24 -8.76 9.59 2.96
CA PRO A 24 -8.82 8.32 3.70
C PRO A 24 -7.48 7.57 3.79
N TRP A 25 -6.40 8.09 3.24
CA TRP A 25 -5.08 7.45 3.29
C TRP A 25 -4.28 7.87 4.53
N ALA A 26 -3.55 6.92 5.10
CA ALA A 26 -2.58 7.16 6.17
C ALA A 26 -1.28 6.39 5.88
N LEU A 27 -0.13 7.06 5.98
CA LEU A 27 1.17 6.40 5.85
C LEU A 27 1.39 5.42 7.01
N LEU A 28 1.99 4.28 6.68
CA LEU A 28 2.41 3.28 7.65
C LEU A 28 3.80 3.65 8.17
N LEU A 29 3.89 3.88 9.48
CA LEU A 29 5.12 4.31 10.17
C LEU A 29 5.34 3.47 11.43
N GLY A 30 6.62 3.28 11.80
CA GLY A 30 7.03 2.56 13.01
C GLY A 30 6.37 1.19 13.15
N ASP A 31 5.86 0.88 14.34
CA ASP A 31 5.22 -0.40 14.67
C ASP A 31 4.06 -0.77 13.71
N LYS A 32 3.31 0.22 13.21
CA LYS A 32 2.21 -0.03 12.25
C LYS A 32 2.75 -0.59 10.94
N TRP A 33 3.89 -0.08 10.49
CA TRP A 33 4.58 -0.57 9.31
C TRP A 33 5.11 -1.98 9.53
N GLU A 34 5.81 -2.22 10.64
CA GLU A 34 6.40 -3.54 10.94
C GLU A 34 5.34 -4.64 11.03
N HIS A 35 4.22 -4.35 11.70
CA HIS A 35 3.10 -5.27 11.82
C HIS A 35 2.51 -5.59 10.45
N ARG A 36 2.22 -4.57 9.62
CA ARG A 36 1.63 -4.79 8.30
C ARG A 36 2.59 -5.49 7.35
N ALA A 37 3.89 -5.17 7.38
CA ALA A 37 4.90 -5.81 6.56
C ALA A 37 5.05 -7.31 6.92
N THR A 38 4.97 -7.65 8.20
CA THR A 38 4.97 -9.06 8.66
C THR A 38 3.73 -9.80 8.15
N HIS A 39 2.55 -9.19 8.31
CA HIS A 39 1.30 -9.77 7.85
C HIS A 39 1.29 -10.02 6.32
N ILE A 40 1.80 -9.07 5.52
CA ILE A 40 1.87 -9.23 4.07
C ILE A 40 2.80 -10.38 3.68
N GLU A 41 3.94 -10.57 4.35
CA GLU A 41 4.82 -11.71 4.06
C GLU A 41 4.15 -13.05 4.38
N GLU A 42 3.34 -13.11 5.45
CA GLU A 42 2.60 -14.32 5.84
C GLU A 42 1.46 -14.65 4.86
N VAL A 43 0.73 -13.63 4.42
CA VAL A 43 -0.46 -13.76 3.57
C VAL A 43 -0.07 -13.90 2.09
N PHE A 44 0.91 -13.13 1.63
CA PHE A 44 1.37 -13.06 0.24
C PHE A 44 2.85 -13.50 0.08
N PRO A 45 3.20 -14.75 0.47
CA PRO A 45 4.60 -15.18 0.50
C PRO A 45 5.26 -15.06 -0.87
N GLY A 46 6.48 -14.49 -0.86
CA GLY A 46 7.27 -14.27 -2.08
C GLY A 46 6.68 -13.25 -3.06
N TRP A 47 5.73 -12.42 -2.63
CA TRP A 47 5.40 -11.20 -3.37
C TRP A 47 6.33 -10.10 -2.85
N GLU A 48 7.27 -9.66 -3.69
CA GLU A 48 8.27 -8.65 -3.34
C GLU A 48 7.64 -7.24 -3.27
N ILE A 49 6.72 -7.03 -2.32
CA ILE A 49 6.00 -5.78 -2.11
C ILE A 49 6.25 -5.20 -0.72
N VAL A 50 6.25 -3.87 -0.63
CA VAL A 50 6.46 -3.14 0.61
C VAL A 50 5.25 -2.25 0.89
N PRO A 51 4.49 -2.50 1.97
CA PRO A 51 3.38 -1.61 2.33
C PRO A 51 3.91 -0.24 2.74
N PHE A 52 3.23 0.82 2.34
CA PHE A 52 3.63 2.18 2.73
C PHE A 52 2.45 3.07 3.14
N ALA A 53 1.23 2.75 2.73
CA ALA A 53 0.02 3.43 3.18
C ALA A 53 -1.16 2.48 3.33
N ARG A 54 -2.11 2.81 4.19
CA ARG A 54 -3.40 2.12 4.33
C ARG A 54 -4.54 3.10 4.11
N ARG A 55 -5.68 2.62 3.65
CA ARG A 55 -6.95 3.36 3.78
C ARG A 55 -7.53 3.20 5.17
N THR A 56 -8.31 4.18 5.60
CA THR A 56 -8.97 4.22 6.91
C THR A 56 -10.46 3.91 6.84
N ASP A 57 -11.04 3.93 5.65
CA ASP A 57 -12.46 3.66 5.36
C ASP A 57 -12.69 2.25 4.80
N ASN A 58 -11.64 1.54 4.41
CA ASN A 58 -11.65 0.12 4.03
C ASN A 58 -10.29 -0.54 4.34
N ASP A 59 -10.13 -1.80 3.93
CA ASP A 59 -8.93 -2.60 4.20
C ASP A 59 -7.84 -2.47 3.11
N ASP A 60 -7.95 -1.51 2.18
CA ASP A 60 -6.95 -1.33 1.12
C ASP A 60 -5.59 -0.92 1.70
N VAL A 61 -4.54 -1.54 1.20
CA VAL A 61 -3.13 -1.21 1.50
C VAL A 61 -2.40 -0.91 0.20
N ALA A 62 -1.80 0.27 0.12
CA ALA A 62 -0.90 0.63 -0.97
C ALA A 62 0.50 0.07 -0.70
N CYS A 63 1.01 -0.73 -1.64
CA CYS A 63 2.32 -1.35 -1.56
C CYS A 63 3.16 -1.02 -2.78
N TRP A 64 4.47 -0.90 -2.60
CA TRP A 64 5.45 -0.70 -3.66
C TRP A 64 6.07 -2.03 -4.08
N ASP A 65 6.05 -2.37 -5.38
CA ASP A 65 6.62 -3.62 -5.92
C ASP A 65 8.04 -3.46 -6.50
N GLY A 66 8.64 -2.27 -6.37
CA GLY A 66 9.91 -1.92 -7.01
C GLY A 66 9.77 -1.15 -8.32
N HIS A 67 8.58 -1.17 -8.93
CA HIS A 67 8.29 -0.51 -10.20
C HIS A 67 7.03 0.36 -10.17
N ARG A 68 6.01 -0.06 -9.43
CA ARG A 68 4.68 0.55 -9.37
C ARG A 68 4.06 0.39 -7.99
N VAL A 69 2.98 1.12 -7.75
CA VAL A 69 2.13 0.93 -6.57
C VAL A 69 1.03 -0.06 -6.90
N VAL A 70 0.88 -1.10 -6.08
CA VAL A 70 -0.25 -2.03 -6.13
C VAL A 70 -1.13 -1.82 -4.89
N LEU A 71 -2.43 -1.84 -5.09
CA LEU A 71 -3.41 -1.88 -4.00
C LEU A 71 -3.77 -3.34 -3.74
N ILE A 72 -3.68 -3.72 -2.48
CA ILE A 72 -4.08 -5.04 -2.00
C ILE A 72 -5.08 -4.91 -0.86
N ASP A 73 -6.00 -5.87 -0.77
CA ASP A 73 -6.80 -6.13 0.43
C ASP A 73 -6.63 -7.61 0.89
N ASP A 74 -7.20 -7.97 2.04
CA ASP A 74 -7.08 -9.34 2.57
C ASP A 74 -7.86 -10.39 1.73
N TYR A 75 -8.73 -9.96 0.81
CA TYR A 75 -9.52 -10.81 -0.10
C TYR A 75 -8.85 -10.99 -1.48
N ASP A 76 -7.78 -10.26 -1.78
CA ASP A 76 -7.03 -10.34 -3.03
C ASP A 76 -6.23 -11.65 -3.21
N LEU A 77 -6.37 -12.58 -2.27
CA LEU A 77 -5.98 -13.98 -2.43
C LEU A 77 -7.16 -14.83 -2.88
N MET A 78 -7.30 -14.99 -4.19
CA MET A 78 -8.25 -15.97 -4.74
C MET A 78 -7.61 -17.36 -4.73
N ARG A 79 -8.19 -18.29 -3.98
CA ARG A 79 -7.79 -19.70 -3.96
C ARG A 79 -8.71 -20.50 -4.89
N ASP A 80 -8.25 -20.79 -6.09
CA ASP A 80 -8.96 -21.63 -7.06
C ASP A 80 -8.22 -22.96 -7.25
N ASN A 81 -8.87 -24.08 -6.91
CA ASN A 81 -8.29 -25.43 -7.01
C ASN A 81 -6.91 -25.59 -6.35
N GLY A 82 -6.68 -24.91 -5.22
CA GLY A 82 -5.40 -24.93 -4.51
C GLY A 82 -4.31 -24.02 -5.10
N VAL A 83 -4.60 -23.34 -6.21
CA VAL A 83 -3.73 -22.31 -6.79
C VAL A 83 -4.09 -20.97 -6.16
N VAL A 84 -3.11 -20.36 -5.50
CA VAL A 84 -3.23 -18.98 -5.00
C VAL A 84 -3.00 -18.03 -6.16
N ARG A 85 -4.02 -17.26 -6.53
CA ARG A 85 -3.90 -16.16 -7.48
C ARG A 85 -3.92 -14.85 -6.71
N ARG A 86 -2.94 -14.01 -7.00
CA ARG A 86 -2.88 -12.61 -6.55
C ARG A 86 -3.81 -11.83 -7.45
N HIS A 87 -4.84 -11.23 -6.87
CA HIS A 87 -5.67 -10.26 -7.54
C HIS A 87 -5.15 -8.88 -7.17
N VAL A 88 -4.95 -8.01 -8.15
CA VAL A 88 -4.60 -6.61 -7.91
C VAL A 88 -5.78 -5.81 -8.41
N MET A 89 -6.59 -5.30 -7.49
CA MET A 89 -7.79 -4.54 -7.83
C MET A 89 -7.44 -3.25 -8.60
N ARG A 90 -6.31 -2.64 -8.23
CA ARG A 90 -5.85 -1.38 -8.82
C ARG A 90 -4.33 -1.23 -8.66
N GLU A 91 -3.72 -0.61 -9.65
CA GLU A 91 -2.30 -0.28 -9.67
C GLU A 91 -2.09 1.14 -10.18
N TYR A 92 -1.01 1.77 -9.74
CA TYR A 92 -0.55 3.06 -10.22
C TYR A 92 0.89 2.91 -10.73
N PRO A 93 1.21 3.42 -11.93
CA PRO A 93 2.56 3.36 -12.52
C PRO A 93 3.69 3.86 -11.60
N SER A 94 3.37 4.72 -10.63
CA SER A 94 4.36 5.29 -9.72
C SER A 94 3.74 5.76 -8.40
N MET A 95 4.59 6.11 -7.43
CA MET A 95 4.15 6.66 -6.14
C MET A 95 3.62 8.09 -6.27
N ASP A 96 4.10 8.89 -7.23
CA ASP A 96 3.54 10.21 -7.51
C ASP A 96 2.14 10.13 -8.10
N GLU A 97 1.88 9.18 -9.01
CA GLU A 97 0.52 8.94 -9.51
C GLU A 97 -0.42 8.48 -8.39
N TRP A 98 0.04 7.57 -7.52
CA TRP A 98 -0.71 7.21 -6.31
C TRP A 98 -1.00 8.43 -5.43
N LEU A 99 0.00 9.29 -5.18
CA LEU A 99 -0.16 10.48 -4.34
C LEU A 99 -1.17 11.47 -4.95
N HIS A 100 -1.14 11.66 -6.27
CA HIS A 100 -2.14 12.46 -6.96
C HIS A 100 -3.56 11.93 -6.71
N THR A 101 -3.77 10.61 -6.80
CA THR A 101 -5.06 10.01 -6.46
C THR A 101 -5.40 10.13 -4.97
N ALA A 102 -4.44 9.90 -4.06
CA ALA A 102 -4.68 10.04 -2.63
C ALA A 102 -5.12 11.46 -2.24
N VAL A 103 -4.58 12.49 -2.92
CA VAL A 103 -5.03 13.88 -2.75
C VAL A 103 -6.43 14.09 -3.33
N GLN A 104 -6.77 13.49 -4.47
CA GLN A 104 -8.16 13.55 -4.99
C GLN A 104 -9.13 12.85 -4.04
N ASP A 105 -8.79 11.66 -3.55
CA ASP A 105 -9.56 10.93 -2.56
C ASP A 105 -9.77 11.81 -1.32
N PHE A 106 -8.75 12.54 -0.85
CA PHE A 106 -8.87 13.48 0.27
C PHE A 106 -9.81 14.66 0.00
N ILE A 107 -9.78 15.22 -1.20
CA ILE A 107 -10.70 16.30 -1.60
C ILE A 107 -12.14 15.79 -1.62
N GLU A 108 -12.36 14.56 -2.08
CA GLU A 108 -13.67 13.91 -2.19
C GLU A 108 -14.17 13.37 -0.86
N PHE A 109 -13.27 13.00 0.05
CA PHE A 109 -13.55 12.46 1.38
C PHE A 109 -14.04 13.56 2.33
N GLY A 110 -15.28 13.98 2.12
CA GLY A 110 -15.99 14.94 2.95
C GLY A 110 -16.51 14.33 4.27
N PRO A 111 -16.93 15.18 5.23
CA PRO A 111 -17.56 14.71 6.47
C PRO A 111 -18.86 13.95 6.15
N LEU A 112 -19.04 12.79 6.79
CA LEU A 112 -20.29 12.02 6.80
C LEU A 112 -21.48 12.88 7.27
#